data_AF-A0A0D0CMV7-F1
#
_entry.id   AF-A0A0D0CMV7-F1
#
_cell.length_a   1.000
_cell.length_b   1.000
_cell.length_c   1.000
_cell.angle_alpha   90.00
_cell.angle_beta   90.00
_cell.angle_gamma   90.00
#
_symmetry.space_group_name_H-M   'P 1'
#
loop_
_entity.id
_entity.type
_entity.pdbx_description
1 polymer ?
#
loop_
_entity_poly.entity_id
_entity_poly.type
_entity_poly.pdbx_seq_one_letter_code
_entity_poly.pdbx_strand_id
1 'polypeptide(L)'
;MLQFSNQRKRTSWTNVNPFQISFINSQLRTGFIPNFHKKERVLALAEGLEVEVSGFYHEILETKRVLAELEHSHQLLTNLLGRTQSIVSPIRKLPVEILQEIFEHYMSQWEYSLTIGSLSKHNSILPITQVCSHWRETAHSIPGLW
;
A
#
# COMPACT_ATOMS: atom_id res chain seq x y z
N MET A 1 -16.51 -8.86 15.71
CA MET A 1 -16.01 -8.75 17.11
C MET A 1 -14.51 -9.03 17.06
N LEU A 2 -13.71 -8.02 16.71
CA LEU A 2 -12.24 -8.12 16.68
C LEU A 2 -11.71 -7.51 17.96
N GLN A 3 -11.34 -8.36 18.92
CA GLN A 3 -10.68 -7.93 20.15
C GLN A 3 -9.26 -7.48 19.79
N PHE A 4 -9.06 -6.17 19.59
CA PHE A 4 -7.73 -5.58 19.71
C PHE A 4 -7.35 -5.59 21.18
N SER A 5 -6.80 -6.71 21.64
CA SER A 5 -6.29 -6.85 23.00
C SER A 5 -5.07 -5.96 23.18
N ASN A 6 -5.31 -4.79 23.77
CA ASN A 6 -4.53 -4.20 24.84
C ASN A 6 -3.16 -4.88 25.11
N GLN A 7 -2.05 -4.22 24.76
CA GLN A 7 -0.79 -4.39 25.49
C GLN A 7 0.02 -3.09 25.60
N ARG A 8 -0.05 -2.55 26.83
CA ARG A 8 1.06 -2.06 27.66
C ARG A 8 2.06 -1.08 27.03
N LYS A 9 2.09 0.13 27.59
CA LYS A 9 3.23 1.05 27.57
C LYS A 9 4.48 0.31 28.06
N ARG A 10 5.28 -0.23 27.14
CA ARG A 10 6.54 -0.92 27.40
C ARG A 10 7.65 0.13 27.38
N THR A 11 8.27 0.40 28.52
CA THR A 11 9.25 1.49 28.69
C THR A 11 10.67 1.11 28.22
N SER A 12 10.95 -0.18 28.01
CA SER A 12 12.17 -0.66 27.35
C SER A 12 11.86 -1.93 26.56
N TRP A 13 12.38 -2.02 25.34
CA TRP A 13 12.27 -3.20 24.49
C TRP A 13 13.37 -4.22 24.76
N THR A 14 14.48 -3.82 25.38
CA THR A 14 15.61 -4.71 25.65
C THR A 14 15.73 -5.00 27.14
N ASN A 15 16.17 -6.21 27.48
CA ASN A 15 16.55 -6.59 28.85
C ASN A 15 18.00 -6.24 29.18
N VAL A 16 18.72 -5.62 28.24
CA VAL A 16 20.13 -5.26 28.39
C VAL A 16 20.29 -4.13 29.40
N ASN A 17 21.13 -4.35 30.41
CA ASN A 17 21.39 -3.35 31.44
C ASN A 17 22.21 -2.18 30.83
N PRO A 18 21.80 -0.91 31.02
CA PRO A 18 22.55 0.27 30.56
C PRO A 18 24.02 0.27 30.99
N PHE A 19 24.33 -0.28 32.17
CA PHE A 19 25.70 -0.41 32.68
C PHE A 19 26.54 -1.42 31.88
N GLN A 20 25.93 -2.46 31.30
CA GLN A 20 26.63 -3.40 30.41
C GLN A 20 26.98 -2.73 29.08
N ILE A 21 26.06 -1.91 28.55
CA ILE A 21 26.28 -1.15 27.31
C ILE A 21 27.42 -0.15 27.49
N SER A 22 27.40 0.64 28.58
CA SER A 22 28.45 1.61 28.86
C SER A 22 29.81 0.94 29.10
N PHE A 23 29.82 -0.20 29.80
CA PHE A 23 31.03 -0.98 30.04
C PHE A 23 31.62 -1.51 28.73
N ILE A 24 30.84 -2.15 27.87
CA ILE A 24 31.34 -2.65 26.58
C ILE A 24 31.90 -1.48 25.76
N ASN A 25 31.13 -0.40 25.61
CA ASN A 25 31.53 0.77 24.83
C ASN A 25 32.83 1.42 25.36
N SER A 26 33.05 1.45 26.67
CA SER A 26 34.26 2.03 27.26
C SER A 26 35.50 1.15 27.09
N GLN A 27 35.34 -0.15 26.84
CA GLN A 27 36.48 -1.07 26.61
C GLN A 27 36.84 -1.16 25.12
N LEU A 28 35.93 -0.82 24.20
CA LEU A 28 36.22 -0.79 22.77
C LEU A 28 37.35 0.23 22.49
N ARG A 29 38.31 -0.18 21.65
CA ARG A 29 39.49 0.65 21.24
C ARG A 29 40.51 0.94 22.34
N THR A 30 40.46 0.21 23.45
CA THR A 30 41.50 0.23 24.49
C THR A 30 42.44 -0.97 24.31
N GLY A 31 43.65 -0.92 24.90
CA GLY A 31 44.56 -2.08 24.99
C GLY A 31 44.08 -3.17 25.96
N PHE A 32 42.78 -3.24 26.23
CA PHE A 32 42.18 -4.13 27.19
C PHE A 32 42.30 -5.59 26.74
N ILE A 33 43.02 -6.37 27.54
CA ILE A 33 43.10 -7.83 27.39
C ILE A 33 42.30 -8.44 28.56
N PRO A 34 41.14 -9.05 28.31
CA PRO A 34 40.33 -9.62 29.37
C PRO A 34 41.03 -10.81 30.02
N ASN A 35 41.03 -10.84 31.35
CA ASN A 35 41.37 -12.06 32.09
C ASN A 35 40.29 -13.14 31.91
N PHE A 36 40.56 -14.37 32.34
CA PHE A 36 39.69 -15.53 32.14
C PHE A 36 38.22 -15.26 32.54
N HIS A 37 37.98 -14.76 33.76
CA HIS A 37 36.62 -14.49 34.25
C HIS A 37 35.92 -13.34 33.50
N LYS A 38 36.66 -12.30 33.11
CA LYS A 38 36.10 -11.21 32.30
C LYS A 38 35.75 -11.70 30.90
N LYS A 39 36.57 -12.58 30.31
CA LYS A 39 36.30 -13.20 29.02
C LYS A 39 35.02 -14.05 29.07
N GLU A 40 34.91 -14.92 30.08
CA GLU A 40 33.73 -15.77 30.29
C GLU A 40 32.43 -14.95 30.44
N ARG A 41 32.47 -13.88 31.23
CA ARG A 41 31.32 -12.97 31.40
C ARG A 41 30.93 -12.25 30.10
N VAL A 42 31.89 -11.84 29.30
CA VAL A 42 31.63 -11.18 28.00
C VAL A 42 31.03 -12.18 27.01
N LEU A 43 31.50 -13.43 27.01
CA LEU A 43 30.96 -14.49 26.14
C LEU A 43 29.53 -14.86 26.53
N ALA A 44 29.24 -15.05 27.83
CA ALA A 44 27.89 -15.33 28.29
C ALA A 44 26.91 -14.19 27.97
N LEU A 45 27.38 -12.94 28.05
CA LEU A 45 26.59 -11.78 27.63
C LEU A 45 26.37 -11.78 26.11
N ALA A 46 27.38 -12.07 25.31
CA ALA A 46 27.25 -12.15 23.86
C ALA A 46 26.24 -13.23 23.44
N GLU A 47 26.30 -14.42 24.03
CA GLU A 47 25.35 -15.51 23.77
C GLU A 47 23.91 -15.10 24.12
N GLY A 48 23.71 -14.47 25.29
CA GLY A 48 22.39 -13.97 25.68
C GLY A 48 21.85 -12.90 24.70
N LEU A 49 22.72 -12.01 24.23
CA LEU A 49 22.36 -11.00 23.23
C LEU A 49 22.02 -11.63 21.87
N GLU A 50 22.75 -12.65 21.44
CA GLU A 50 22.47 -13.36 20.18
C GLU A 50 21.09 -14.03 20.20
N VAL A 51 20.72 -14.64 21.33
CA VAL A 51 19.38 -15.22 21.54
C VAL A 51 18.30 -14.14 21.50
N GLU A 52 18.50 -13.01 22.19
CA GLU A 52 17.54 -11.90 22.22
C GLU A 52 17.37 -11.25 20.84
N VAL A 53 18.46 -11.02 20.11
CA VAL A 53 18.44 -10.51 18.72
C VAL A 53 17.70 -11.47 17.79
N SER A 54 17.95 -12.78 17.92
CA SER A 54 17.27 -13.79 17.10
C SER A 54 15.77 -13.85 17.40
N GLY A 55 15.39 -13.70 18.67
CA GLY A 55 14.00 -13.60 19.09
C GLY A 55 13.28 -12.40 18.48
N PHE A 56 13.89 -11.21 18.54
CA PHE A 56 13.32 -10.02 17.90
C PHE A 56 13.23 -10.16 16.39
N TYR A 57 14.22 -10.77 15.75
CA TYR A 57 14.16 -11.02 14.31
C TYR A 57 12.97 -11.90 13.93
N HIS A 58 12.70 -12.96 14.71
CA HIS A 58 11.54 -13.82 14.50
C HIS A 58 10.21 -13.06 14.68
N GLU A 59 10.09 -12.25 15.74
CA GLU A 59 8.90 -11.42 15.99
C GLU A 59 8.68 -10.39 14.86
N ILE A 60 9.75 -9.78 14.35
CA ILE A 60 9.70 -8.89 13.19
C ILE A 60 9.17 -9.63 11.96
N LEU A 61 9.67 -10.83 11.68
CA LEU A 61 9.23 -11.62 10.53
C LEU A 61 7.75 -11.98 10.63
N GLU A 62 7.32 -12.44 11.80
CA GLU A 62 5.91 -12.83 12.00
C GLU A 62 4.99 -11.61 11.92
N THR A 63 5.38 -10.49 12.51
CA THR A 63 4.62 -9.23 12.41
C THR A 63 4.51 -8.77 10.96
N LYS A 64 5.61 -8.85 10.19
CA LYS A 64 5.60 -8.51 8.75
C LYS A 64 4.70 -9.44 7.95
N ARG A 65 4.67 -10.73 8.27
CA ARG A 65 3.77 -11.70 7.62
C ARG A 65 2.30 -11.33 7.84
N VAL A 66 1.92 -11.08 9.09
CA VAL A 66 0.55 -10.68 9.45
C VAL A 66 0.18 -9.34 8.80
N LEU A 67 1.11 -8.38 8.77
CA LEU A 67 0.89 -7.09 8.10
C LEU A 67 0.61 -7.29 6.60
N ALA A 68 1.41 -8.11 5.90
CA ALA A 68 1.22 -8.37 4.48
C ALA A 68 -0.15 -9.02 4.19
N GLU A 69 -0.61 -9.94 5.05
CA GLU A 69 -1.94 -10.57 4.92
C GLU A 69 -3.09 -9.57 5.11
N LEU A 70 -2.95 -8.66 6.08
CA LEU A 70 -3.91 -7.59 6.32
C LEU A 70 -3.94 -6.59 5.17
N GLU A 71 -2.79 -6.16 4.68
CA GLU A 71 -2.68 -5.25 3.54
C GLU A 71 -3.30 -5.86 2.28
N HIS A 72 -3.02 -7.14 2.01
CA HIS A 72 -3.62 -7.86 0.89
C HIS A 72 -5.15 -7.91 1.00
N SER A 73 -5.66 -8.27 2.18
CA SER A 73 -7.10 -8.33 2.43
C SER A 73 -7.76 -6.96 2.29
N HIS A 74 -7.13 -5.92 2.82
CA HIS A 74 -7.61 -4.54 2.71
C HIS A 74 -7.69 -4.08 1.25
N GLN A 75 -6.64 -4.34 0.46
CA GLN A 75 -6.61 -4.01 -0.96
C GLN A 75 -7.71 -4.74 -1.73
N LEU A 76 -7.89 -6.03 -1.48
CA LEU A 76 -8.94 -6.83 -2.10
C LEU A 76 -10.33 -6.25 -1.81
N LEU A 77 -10.63 -5.97 -0.54
CA LEU A 77 -11.92 -5.43 -0.12
C LEU A 77 -12.17 -4.02 -0.67
N THR A 78 -11.14 -3.16 -0.68
CA THR A 78 -11.23 -1.81 -1.24
C THR A 78 -11.54 -1.86 -2.74
N ASN A 79 -10.88 -2.75 -3.47
CA ASN A 79 -11.15 -2.96 -4.90
C ASN A 79 -12.58 -3.48 -5.15
N LEU A 80 -13.03 -4.45 -4.36
CA LEU A 80 -14.40 -4.98 -4.47
C LEU A 80 -15.45 -3.92 -4.12
N LEU A 81 -15.20 -3.09 -3.11
CA LEU A 81 -16.07 -1.98 -2.73
C LEU A 81 -16.20 -0.98 -3.88
N GLY A 82 -15.08 -0.54 -4.46
CA GLY A 82 -15.09 0.38 -5.60
C GLY A 82 -15.84 -0.19 -6.82
N ARG A 83 -15.65 -1.48 -7.12
CA ARG A 83 -16.41 -2.18 -8.19
C ARG A 83 -17.91 -2.23 -7.89
N THR A 84 -18.28 -2.52 -6.66
CA THR A 84 -19.69 -2.59 -6.23
C THR A 84 -20.36 -1.23 -6.32
N GLN A 85 -19.69 -0.17 -5.84
CA GLN A 85 -20.15 1.22 -5.98
C GLN A 85 -20.28 1.62 -7.44
N SER A 86 -19.34 1.19 -8.29
CA SER A 86 -19.40 1.44 -9.73
C SER A 86 -20.64 0.80 -10.36
N ILE A 87 -21.04 -0.40 -9.93
CA ILE A 87 -22.24 -1.10 -10.43
C ILE A 87 -23.52 -0.33 -10.13
N VAL A 88 -23.65 0.21 -8.92
CA VAL A 88 -24.85 0.96 -8.52
C VAL A 88 -24.81 2.43 -8.90
N SER A 89 -23.72 2.87 -9.56
CA SER A 89 -23.51 4.27 -9.92
C SER A 89 -24.65 4.79 -10.81
N PRO A 90 -25.22 5.98 -10.51
CA PRO A 90 -26.30 6.57 -11.30
C PRO A 90 -25.98 6.71 -12.79
N ILE A 91 -24.69 6.88 -13.13
CA ILE A 91 -24.21 7.05 -14.51
C ILE A 91 -24.55 5.86 -15.43
N ARG A 92 -24.81 4.67 -14.85
CA ARG A 92 -25.22 3.46 -15.57
C ARG A 92 -26.72 3.38 -15.83
N LYS A 93 -27.51 4.26 -15.22
CA LYS A 93 -28.98 4.32 -15.34
C LYS A 93 -29.46 5.52 -16.16
N LEU A 94 -28.53 6.26 -16.77
CA LEU A 94 -28.88 7.39 -17.60
C LEU A 94 -29.63 6.89 -18.84
N PRO A 95 -30.75 7.53 -19.21
CA PRO A 95 -31.40 7.28 -20.48
C PRO A 95 -30.45 7.53 -21.65
N VAL A 96 -30.70 6.86 -22.78
CA VAL A 96 -29.87 6.95 -23.99
C VAL A 96 -29.81 8.38 -24.52
N GLU A 97 -30.90 9.14 -24.41
CA GLU A 97 -31.01 10.53 -24.83
C GLU A 97 -30.01 11.42 -24.07
N ILE A 98 -29.91 11.22 -22.75
CA ILE A 98 -28.98 11.98 -21.90
C ILE A 98 -27.53 11.58 -22.21
N LEU A 99 -27.28 10.29 -22.47
CA LEU A 99 -25.95 9.83 -22.88
C LEU A 99 -25.53 10.43 -24.21
N GLN A 100 -26.45 10.53 -25.17
CA GLN A 100 -26.20 11.15 -26.47
C GLN A 100 -25.85 12.63 -26.30
N GLU A 101 -26.60 13.39 -25.50
CA GLU A 101 -26.28 14.80 -25.20
C GLU A 101 -24.89 14.95 -24.58
N ILE A 102 -24.53 14.08 -23.63
CA ILE A 102 -23.20 14.06 -23.01
C ILE A 102 -22.12 13.80 -24.06
N PHE A 103 -22.34 12.83 -24.96
CA PHE A 103 -21.35 12.46 -25.98
C PHE A 103 -21.16 13.57 -27.00
N GLU A 104 -22.24 14.16 -27.50
CA GLU A 104 -22.22 15.29 -28.44
C GLU A 104 -21.53 16.51 -27.81
N HIS A 105 -21.87 16.84 -26.57
CA HIS A 105 -21.24 17.94 -25.86
C HIS A 105 -19.73 17.69 -25.69
N TYR A 106 -19.35 16.50 -25.23
CA TYR A 106 -17.94 16.14 -25.09
C TYR A 106 -17.20 16.18 -26.43
N MET A 107 -17.79 15.65 -27.51
CA MET A 107 -17.20 15.69 -28.86
C MET A 107 -17.01 17.12 -29.39
N SER A 108 -17.97 18.02 -29.15
CA SER A 108 -17.88 19.41 -29.59
C SER A 108 -16.68 20.16 -29.00
N GLN A 109 -16.23 19.77 -27.79
CA GLN A 109 -15.04 20.35 -27.17
C GLN A 109 -13.73 19.97 -27.89
N TRP A 110 -13.72 18.82 -28.56
CA TRP A 110 -12.57 18.35 -29.35
C TRP A 110 -12.62 18.83 -30.80
N GLU A 111 -13.78 19.23 -31.31
CA GLU A 111 -13.95 19.74 -32.68
C GLU A 111 -13.24 21.09 -32.90
N TYR A 112 -13.13 21.91 -31.86
CA TYR A 112 -12.47 23.23 -31.92
C TYR A 112 -11.10 23.26 -31.21
N SER A 113 -10.57 22.11 -30.79
CA SER A 113 -9.28 22.03 -30.10
C SER A 113 -8.13 22.20 -31.10
N LEU A 114 -7.48 23.37 -31.08
CA LEU A 114 -6.26 23.69 -31.85
C LEU A 114 -5.02 22.97 -31.29
N THR A 115 -5.11 21.68 -31.02
CA THR A 115 -3.98 20.90 -30.50
C THR A 115 -3.08 20.45 -31.66
N ILE A 116 -1.92 21.09 -31.78
CA ILE A 116 -0.80 20.70 -32.65
C ILE A 116 -0.29 19.34 -32.15
N GLY A 117 -0.82 18.24 -32.69
CA GLY A 117 -0.37 16.89 -32.37
C GLY A 117 -1.50 15.89 -32.11
N SER A 118 -2.15 15.43 -33.18
CA SER A 118 -2.70 14.07 -33.30
C SER A 118 -3.63 13.54 -32.18
N LEU A 119 -4.66 14.29 -31.77
CA LEU A 119 -5.90 13.65 -31.33
C LEU A 119 -6.99 13.98 -32.35
N SER A 120 -7.17 13.10 -33.33
CA SER A 120 -8.34 13.13 -34.20
C SER A 120 -9.62 12.86 -33.39
N LYS A 121 -10.80 13.27 -33.89
CA LYS A 121 -12.11 12.96 -33.30
C LYS A 121 -12.27 11.47 -32.90
N HIS A 122 -11.61 10.56 -33.63
CA HIS A 122 -11.63 9.12 -33.34
C HIS A 122 -10.88 8.73 -32.06
N ASN A 123 -9.90 9.51 -31.60
CA ASN A 123 -9.20 9.23 -30.33
C ASN A 123 -9.97 9.77 -29.12
N SER A 124 -10.83 10.78 -29.29
CA SER A 124 -11.60 11.36 -28.19
C SER A 124 -12.79 10.49 -27.79
N ILE A 125 -13.35 9.66 -28.69
CA ILE A 125 -14.47 8.77 -28.33
C ILE A 125 -14.05 7.61 -27.43
N LEU A 126 -12.76 7.22 -27.47
CA LEU A 126 -12.23 6.10 -26.68
C LEU A 126 -12.48 6.29 -25.17
N PRO A 127 -12.14 7.42 -24.52
CA PRO A 127 -12.49 7.69 -23.12
C PRO A 127 -13.96 7.41 -22.76
N ILE A 128 -14.91 7.82 -23.60
CA ILE A 128 -16.35 7.61 -23.37
C ILE A 128 -16.69 6.11 -23.36
N THR A 129 -16.15 5.36 -24.31
CA THR A 129 -16.40 3.90 -24.42
C THR A 129 -15.78 3.08 -23.28
N GLN A 130 -14.90 3.68 -22.46
CA GLN A 130 -14.25 3.01 -21.33
C GLN A 130 -15.00 3.21 -20.00
N VAL A 131 -16.05 4.02 -19.94
CA VAL A 131 -16.80 4.29 -18.70
C VAL A 131 -17.57 3.06 -18.21
N CYS A 132 -18.37 2.43 -19.08
CA CYS A 132 -19.03 1.16 -18.82
C CYS A 132 -19.51 0.50 -20.12
N SER A 133 -19.98 -0.76 -20.04
CA SER A 133 -20.52 -1.47 -21.21
C SER A 133 -21.71 -0.75 -21.85
N HIS A 134 -22.62 -0.20 -21.03
CA HIS A 134 -23.79 0.53 -21.52
C HIS A 134 -23.39 1.77 -22.33
N TRP A 135 -22.44 2.58 -21.84
CA TRP A 135 -21.93 3.75 -22.57
C TRP A 135 -21.29 3.36 -23.90
N ARG A 136 -20.53 2.25 -23.91
CA ARG A 136 -19.91 1.72 -25.13
C ARG A 136 -20.94 1.25 -26.15
N GLU A 137 -21.94 0.48 -25.72
CA GLU A 137 -23.03 0.01 -26.58
C GLU A 137 -23.80 1.19 -27.17
N THR A 138 -24.14 2.19 -26.35
CA THR A 138 -24.80 3.41 -26.80
C THR A 138 -23.92 4.18 -27.79
N ALA A 139 -22.62 4.37 -27.51
CA ALA A 139 -21.71 5.07 -28.42
C ALA A 139 -21.54 4.34 -29.77
N HIS A 140 -21.56 3.00 -29.80
CA HIS A 140 -21.56 2.25 -31.06
C HIS A 140 -22.87 2.37 -31.84
N SER A 141 -23.99 2.59 -31.16
CA SER A 141 -25.29 2.78 -31.80
C SER A 141 -25.47 4.15 -32.47
N ILE A 142 -24.53 5.09 -32.25
CA ILE A 142 -24.59 6.45 -32.79
C ILE A 142 -23.50 6.60 -33.87
N PRO A 143 -23.85 6.48 -35.17
CA PRO A 143 -22.87 6.52 -36.26
C PRO A 143 -22.09 7.83 -36.33
N GLY A 144 -22.67 8.95 -35.89
CA GLY A 144 -22.03 10.28 -35.92
C GLY A 144 -20.86 10.47 -34.96
N LEU A 145 -20.57 9.50 -34.09
CA LEU A 145 -19.44 9.54 -33.14
C LEU A 145 -18.15 8.88 -33.69
N TRP A 146 -18.23 8.18 -34.82
CA TRP A 146 -17.13 7.47 -35.47
C TRP A 146 -16.71 8.13 -36.76
#